data_AF-A0A7V9JFW0-F1
#
_entry.id   AF-A0A7V9JFW0-F1
#
_cell.length_a   1.000
_cell.length_b   1.000
_cell.length_c   1.000
_cell.angle_alpha   90.00
_cell.angle_beta   90.00
_cell.angle_gamma   90.00
#
_symmetry.space_group_name_H-M   'P 1'
#
loop_
_entity.id
_entity.type
_entity.pdbx_description
1 polymer ?
#
loop_
_entity_poly.entity_id
_entity_poly.type
_entity_poly.pdbx_seq_one_letter_code
_entity_poly.pdbx_strand_id
1 'polypeptide(L)'
;MTRQVLAGDIGGTNARLALVQVDGAAGARIVHETRRPSSTAPGLAPLVTRYLGETGARPDAACFGIACPVIDGDCDAPNLPWRVNAGDLAREIGIRRTKIINDFRAVGHGLHSLSDDETQVLQAGDPTDRGPVALIGAGTGLGQGYLLWDGTGYAVH
;
A
#
# COMPACT_ATOMS: atom_id res chain seq x y z
N MET A 1 12.39 -2.13 -19.19
CA MET A 1 10.96 -2.19 -19.52
C MET A 1 10.20 -1.50 -18.42
N THR A 2 9.47 -0.45 -18.76
CA THR A 2 8.67 0.31 -17.79
C THR A 2 7.35 -0.40 -17.55
N ARG A 3 6.97 -0.61 -16.29
CA ARG A 3 5.70 -1.25 -15.89
C ARG A 3 4.80 -0.25 -15.21
N GLN A 4 3.49 -0.46 -15.29
CA GLN A 4 2.53 0.36 -14.56
C GLN A 4 1.88 -0.47 -13.46
N VAL A 5 1.86 0.06 -12.25
CA VAL A 5 1.24 -0.58 -11.08
C VAL A 5 0.18 0.35 -10.53
N LEU A 6 -0.96 -0.20 -10.13
CA LEU A 6 -1.94 0.52 -9.34
C LEU A 6 -1.63 0.34 -7.85
N ALA A 7 -1.37 1.42 -7.15
CA ALA A 7 -1.26 1.43 -5.70
C ALA A 7 -2.52 2.05 -5.09
N GLY A 8 -2.92 1.58 -3.92
CA GLY A 8 -3.95 2.24 -3.13
C GLY A 8 -3.67 2.22 -1.63
N ASP A 9 -4.01 3.32 -0.98
CA ASP A 9 -3.96 3.50 0.47
C ASP A 9 -5.40 3.74 0.95
N ILE A 10 -5.94 2.75 1.66
CA ILE A 10 -7.36 2.64 1.97
C ILE A 10 -7.57 2.79 3.47
N GLY A 11 -7.97 4.00 3.87
CA GLY A 11 -8.43 4.30 5.23
C GLY A 11 -9.94 4.32 5.35
N GLY A 12 -10.45 4.44 6.59
CA GLY A 12 -11.88 4.45 6.87
C GLY A 12 -12.66 5.65 6.30
N THR A 13 -11.98 6.78 6.06
CA THR A 13 -12.63 7.99 5.54
C THR A 13 -12.29 8.24 4.07
N ASN A 14 -11.05 7.94 3.67
CA ASN A 14 -10.58 8.19 2.31
C ASN A 14 -9.80 7.01 1.76
N ALA A 15 -9.98 6.77 0.46
CA ALA A 15 -9.11 5.94 -0.36
C ALA A 15 -8.27 6.85 -1.26
N ARG A 16 -6.95 6.66 -1.24
CA ARG A 16 -6.03 7.23 -2.24
C ARG A 16 -5.70 6.14 -3.25
N LEU A 17 -5.77 6.47 -4.54
CA LEU A 17 -5.43 5.56 -5.62
C LEU A 17 -4.41 6.25 -6.53
N ALA A 18 -3.32 5.55 -6.84
CA ALA A 18 -2.22 6.08 -7.62
C ALA A 18 -1.81 5.10 -8.73
N LEU A 19 -1.64 5.62 -9.94
CA LEU A 19 -0.90 4.93 -10.99
C LEU A 19 0.57 5.24 -10.80
N VAL A 20 1.36 4.18 -10.62
CA VAL A 20 2.79 4.24 -10.39
C VAL A 20 3.49 3.65 -11.60
N GLN A 21 4.38 4.42 -12.19
CA GLN A 21 5.27 3.96 -13.23
C GLN A 21 6.56 3.46 -12.60
N VAL A 22 6.88 2.18 -12.81
CA VAL A 22 8.06 1.53 -12.26
C VAL A 22 9.05 1.29 -13.39
N ASP A 23 10.22 1.89 -13.26
CA ASP A 23 11.36 1.69 -14.16
C ASP A 23 12.50 1.06 -13.36
N GLY A 24 12.97 -0.12 -13.77
CA GLY A 24 13.98 -0.88 -13.05
C GLY A 24 15.29 -0.13 -12.81
N ALA A 25 15.61 0.88 -13.62
CA ALA A 25 16.81 1.71 -13.43
C ALA A 25 16.52 3.07 -12.77
N ALA A 26 15.28 3.59 -12.88
CA ALA A 26 14.92 4.94 -12.45
C ALA A 26 13.93 4.99 -11.27
N GLY A 27 13.61 3.85 -10.67
CA GLY A 27 12.74 3.75 -9.50
C GLY A 27 11.25 3.82 -9.85
N ALA A 28 10.44 4.24 -8.87
CA ALA A 28 9.00 4.35 -8.99
C ALA A 28 8.58 5.82 -8.98
N ARG A 29 7.64 6.19 -9.88
CA ARG A 29 7.08 7.54 -9.95
C ARG A 29 5.56 7.49 -10.02
N ILE A 30 4.89 8.25 -9.17
CA ILE A 30 3.44 8.47 -9.28
C ILE A 30 3.17 9.33 -10.52
N VAL A 31 2.37 8.82 -11.46
CA VAL A 31 2.00 9.53 -12.70
C VAL A 31 0.58 10.08 -12.66
N HIS A 32 -0.27 9.53 -11.79
CA HIS A 32 -1.60 10.05 -11.54
C HIS A 32 -2.04 9.61 -10.15
N GLU A 33 -2.69 10.50 -9.39
CA GLU A 33 -3.21 10.21 -8.05
C GLU A 33 -4.60 10.82 -7.91
N THR A 34 -5.50 10.12 -7.21
CA THR A 34 -6.77 10.69 -6.75
C THR A 34 -6.99 10.34 -5.29
N ARG A 35 -7.76 11.19 -4.60
CA ARG A 35 -8.38 10.88 -3.32
C ARG A 35 -9.89 10.79 -3.49
N ARG A 36 -10.52 9.76 -2.94
CA ARG A 36 -11.97 9.54 -2.99
C ARG A 36 -12.49 9.22 -1.58
N PRO A 37 -13.70 9.67 -1.21
CA PRO A 37 -14.33 9.25 0.05
C PRO A 37 -14.56 7.73 0.03
N SER A 38 -13.97 6.99 0.96
CA SER A 38 -14.21 5.54 1.10
C SER A 38 -15.49 5.26 1.87
N SER A 39 -15.83 6.11 2.85
CA SER A 39 -17.01 5.93 3.71
C SER A 39 -18.36 5.92 2.96
N THR A 40 -18.43 6.53 1.77
CA THR A 40 -19.66 6.58 0.95
C THR A 40 -19.61 5.66 -0.27
N ALA A 41 -18.49 4.96 -0.50
CA ALA A 41 -18.36 4.06 -1.62
C ALA A 41 -18.89 2.66 -1.28
N PRO A 42 -19.55 1.98 -2.23
CA PRO A 42 -20.14 0.66 -2.00
C PRO A 42 -19.10 -0.45 -1.80
N GLY A 43 -17.83 -0.20 -2.15
CA GLY A 43 -16.72 -1.14 -2.00
C GLY A 43 -15.45 -0.62 -2.67
N LEU A 44 -14.36 -1.37 -2.53
CA LEU A 44 -13.08 -1.05 -3.15
C LEU A 44 -13.10 -1.24 -4.68
N ALA A 45 -13.68 -2.33 -5.19
CA ALA A 45 -13.68 -2.59 -6.62
C ALA A 45 -14.39 -1.50 -7.44
N PRO A 46 -15.58 -0.99 -7.04
CA PRO A 46 -16.21 0.15 -7.73
C PRO A 46 -15.35 1.43 -7.76
N LEU A 47 -14.61 1.72 -6.69
CA LEU A 47 -13.68 2.86 -6.66
C LEU A 47 -12.54 2.67 -7.67
N VAL A 48 -11.95 1.48 -7.70
CA VAL A 48 -10.86 1.14 -8.60
C VAL A 48 -11.32 1.15 -10.06
N THR A 49 -12.45 0.51 -10.37
CA THR A 49 -13.02 0.46 -11.72
C THR A 49 -13.34 1.86 -12.24
N ARG A 50 -13.91 2.73 -11.39
CA ARG A 50 -14.14 4.13 -11.76
C ARG A 50 -12.83 4.86 -12.07
N TYR A 51 -11.83 4.72 -11.22
CA TYR A 51 -10.52 5.35 -11.40
C TYR A 51 -9.82 4.89 -12.69
N LEU A 52 -9.86 3.60 -12.99
CA LEU A 52 -9.30 3.04 -14.24
C LEU A 52 -10.10 3.48 -15.47
N GLY A 53 -11.42 3.66 -15.34
CA GLY A 53 -12.27 4.23 -16.40
C GLY A 53 -11.95 5.69 -16.70
N GLU A 54 -11.74 6.51 -15.67
CA GLU A 54 -11.39 7.93 -15.79
C GLU A 54 -9.99 8.14 -16.39
N THR A 55 -9.03 7.28 -16.04
CA THR A 55 -7.64 7.38 -16.52
C THR A 55 -7.38 6.63 -17.83
N GLY A 56 -8.23 5.67 -18.18
CA GLY A 56 -8.00 4.75 -19.30
C GLY A 56 -6.86 3.74 -19.08
N ALA A 57 -6.25 3.72 -17.90
CA ALA A 57 -5.07 2.92 -17.63
C ALA A 57 -5.36 1.41 -17.57
N ARG A 58 -4.33 0.61 -17.85
CA ARG A 58 -4.35 -0.87 -17.80
C ARG A 58 -3.08 -1.36 -17.09
N PRO A 59 -3.00 -1.20 -15.76
CA PRO A 59 -1.80 -1.54 -15.00
C PRO A 59 -1.54 -3.06 -14.99
N ASP A 60 -0.26 -3.41 -14.93
CA ASP A 60 0.26 -4.79 -14.95
C ASP A 60 0.02 -5.55 -13.63
N ALA A 61 -0.17 -4.81 -12.54
CA ALA A 61 -0.38 -5.31 -11.19
C ALA A 61 -1.07 -4.24 -10.32
N ALA A 62 -1.66 -4.66 -9.21
CA ALA A 62 -2.25 -3.79 -8.22
C ALA A 62 -1.87 -4.22 -6.79
N CYS A 63 -1.68 -3.24 -5.90
CA CYS A 63 -1.51 -3.48 -4.48
C CYS A 63 -2.27 -2.44 -3.66
N PHE A 64 -3.04 -2.90 -2.67
CA PHE A 64 -3.83 -2.03 -1.81
C PHE A 64 -3.42 -2.24 -0.35
N GLY A 65 -2.90 -1.20 0.28
CA GLY A 65 -2.74 -1.10 1.73
C GLY A 65 -4.08 -0.75 2.35
N ILE A 66 -4.61 -1.60 3.23
CA ILE A 66 -5.90 -1.40 3.88
C ILE A 66 -5.67 -1.38 5.39
N ALA A 67 -6.29 -0.42 6.08
CA ALA A 67 -6.24 -0.29 7.55
C ALA A 67 -7.05 -1.39 8.26
N CYS A 68 -6.60 -2.64 8.13
CA CYS A 68 -7.17 -3.86 8.69
C CYS A 68 -6.09 -4.95 8.80
N PRO A 69 -6.27 -5.96 9.66
CA PRO A 69 -5.55 -7.23 9.53
C PRO A 69 -5.88 -7.88 8.19
N VAL A 70 -4.87 -8.41 7.50
CA VAL A 70 -5.04 -9.20 6.29
C VAL A 70 -4.61 -10.63 6.58
N ILE A 71 -5.55 -11.57 6.51
CA ILE A 71 -5.33 -13.00 6.80
C ILE A 71 -5.74 -13.77 5.56
N ASP A 72 -4.83 -14.56 4.98
CA ASP A 72 -5.06 -15.37 3.77
C ASP A 72 -5.63 -14.58 2.57
N GLY A 73 -5.36 -13.27 2.52
CA GLY A 73 -5.84 -12.39 1.46
C GLY A 73 -7.25 -11.83 1.68
N ASP A 74 -7.84 -12.07 2.86
CA ASP A 74 -9.09 -11.46 3.32
C ASP A 74 -8.82 -10.30 4.28
N CYS A 75 -9.66 -9.26 4.17
CA CYS A 75 -9.68 -8.09 5.05
C CYS A 75 -11.13 -7.73 5.35
N ASP A 76 -11.50 -7.78 6.62
CA ASP A 76 -12.70 -7.14 7.14
C ASP A 76 -12.30 -5.77 7.68
N ALA A 77 -12.59 -4.72 6.89
CA ALA A 77 -12.15 -3.37 7.24
C ALA A 77 -12.96 -2.85 8.43
N PRO A 78 -12.39 -2.61 9.62
CA PRO A 78 -13.18 -2.32 10.82
C PRO A 78 -13.94 -0.99 10.76
N ASN A 79 -13.47 -0.07 9.90
CA ASN A 79 -14.03 1.28 9.74
C ASN A 79 -14.83 1.45 8.44
N LEU A 80 -15.08 0.38 7.70
CA LEU A 80 -15.84 0.38 6.45
C LEU A 80 -16.75 -0.86 6.41
N PRO A 81 -17.93 -0.83 5.80
CA PRO A 81 -18.77 -2.03 5.64
C PRO A 81 -18.23 -2.97 4.55
N TRP A 82 -16.91 -3.05 4.39
CA TRP A 82 -16.24 -3.74 3.28
C TRP A 82 -15.56 -5.01 3.79
N ARG A 83 -15.89 -6.12 3.14
CA ARG A 83 -15.08 -7.33 3.15
C ARG A 83 -14.37 -7.42 1.80
N VAL A 84 -13.04 -7.46 1.84
CA VAL A 84 -12.21 -7.49 0.64
C VAL A 84 -11.41 -8.78 0.63
N ASN A 85 -11.61 -9.60 -0.40
CA ASN A 85 -10.74 -10.72 -0.72
C ASN A 85 -9.88 -10.36 -1.95
N ALA A 86 -8.58 -10.62 -1.89
CA ALA A 86 -7.65 -10.26 -2.95
C ALA A 86 -7.97 -10.94 -4.29
N GLY A 87 -8.41 -12.20 -4.26
CA GLY A 87 -8.76 -12.98 -5.45
C GLY A 87 -10.06 -12.49 -6.10
N ASP A 88 -11.06 -12.16 -5.29
CA ASP A 88 -12.33 -11.60 -5.77
C ASP A 88 -12.10 -10.22 -6.38
N LEU A 89 -11.37 -9.35 -5.67
CA LEU A 89 -10.98 -8.05 -6.16
C LEU A 89 -10.21 -8.14 -7.48
N ALA A 90 -9.26 -9.07 -7.61
CA ALA A 90 -8.49 -9.30 -8.84
C ALA A 90 -9.40 -9.61 -10.04
N ARG A 91 -10.45 -10.42 -9.84
CA ARG A 91 -11.43 -10.75 -10.88
C ARG A 91 -12.29 -9.55 -11.23
N GLU A 92 -12.79 -8.83 -10.23
CA GLU A 92 -13.69 -7.68 -10.42
C GLU A 92 -13.02 -6.51 -11.15
N ILE A 93 -11.75 -6.22 -10.85
CA ILE A 93 -11.01 -5.11 -11.49
C ILE A 93 -10.24 -5.54 -12.75
N GLY A 94 -10.22 -6.84 -13.06
CA GLY A 94 -9.53 -7.39 -14.24
C GLY A 94 -8.00 -7.38 -14.16
N ILE A 95 -7.41 -7.24 -12.97
CA ILE A 95 -5.94 -7.22 -12.76
C ILE A 95 -5.54 -8.49 -12.02
N ARG A 96 -5.04 -9.50 -12.75
CA ARG A 96 -4.72 -10.82 -12.18
C ARG A 96 -3.70 -10.77 -11.04
N ARG A 97 -2.72 -9.87 -11.10
CA ARG A 97 -1.71 -9.68 -10.05
C ARG A 97 -2.16 -8.60 -9.09
N THR A 98 -3.14 -8.94 -8.26
CA THR A 98 -3.64 -8.05 -7.22
C THR A 98 -3.28 -8.60 -5.84
N LYS A 99 -2.74 -7.73 -4.98
CA LYS A 99 -2.53 -8.03 -3.57
C LYS A 99 -3.26 -7.01 -2.71
N ILE A 100 -3.76 -7.47 -1.56
CA ILE A 100 -4.09 -6.57 -0.46
C ILE A 100 -3.12 -6.86 0.68
N ILE A 101 -2.70 -5.82 1.39
CA ILE A 101 -1.83 -5.89 2.55
C ILE A 101 -2.34 -4.95 3.61
N ASN A 102 -1.90 -5.16 4.85
CA ASN A 102 -2.13 -4.18 5.90
C ASN A 102 -1.41 -2.84 5.55
N ASP A 103 -1.99 -1.73 5.99
CA ASP A 103 -1.45 -0.38 5.80
C ASP A 103 -0.05 -0.18 6.40
N PHE A 104 0.21 -0.64 7.63
CA PHE A 104 1.56 -0.58 8.23
C PHE A 104 2.57 -1.49 7.54
N ARG A 105 2.11 -2.60 6.98
CA ARG A 105 2.95 -3.42 6.10
C ARG A 105 3.34 -2.66 4.82
N ALA A 106 2.43 -1.85 4.27
CA ALA A 106 2.74 -0.98 3.14
C ALA A 106 3.76 0.10 3.54
N VAL A 107 3.62 0.72 4.72
CA VAL A 107 4.60 1.67 5.26
C VAL A 107 5.99 1.02 5.39
N GLY A 108 6.06 -0.20 5.94
CA GLY A 108 7.32 -0.94 6.05
C GLY A 108 8.01 -1.19 4.70
N HIS A 109 7.24 -1.51 3.66
CA HIS A 109 7.80 -1.62 2.30
C HIS A 109 8.30 -0.28 1.75
N GLY A 110 7.67 0.84 2.14
CA GLY A 110 8.05 2.18 1.70
C GLY A 110 9.28 2.76 2.40
N LEU A 111 9.67 2.26 3.58
CA LEU A 111 10.79 2.83 4.35
C LEU A 111 12.09 2.93 3.54
N HIS A 112 12.41 1.90 2.75
CA HIS A 112 13.64 1.85 1.95
C HIS A 112 13.61 2.76 0.71
N SER A 113 12.45 3.37 0.40
CA SER A 113 12.33 4.33 -0.69
C SER A 113 12.50 5.78 -0.25
N LEU A 114 12.54 6.05 1.06
CA LEU A 114 12.72 7.39 1.59
C LEU A 114 14.17 7.84 1.40
N SER A 115 14.36 9.06 0.91
CA SER A 115 15.66 9.72 0.91
C SER A 115 15.95 10.39 2.25
N ASP A 116 17.22 10.73 2.50
CA ASP A 116 17.65 11.34 3.76
C ASP A 116 16.89 12.66 4.05
N ASP A 117 16.52 13.43 3.01
CA ASP A 117 15.75 14.66 3.11
C ASP A 117 14.24 14.46 3.36
N GLU A 118 13.75 13.22 3.25
CA GLU A 118 12.38 12.82 3.63
C GLU A 118 12.30 12.28 5.07
N THR A 119 13.44 12.25 5.78
CA THR A 119 13.52 11.77 7.16
C THR A 119 14.05 12.84 8.10
N GLN A 120 13.66 12.75 9.38
CA GLN A 120 14.18 13.61 10.44
C GLN A 120 14.61 12.74 11.61
N VAL A 121 15.90 12.81 11.96
CA VAL A 121 16.41 12.16 13.16
C VAL A 121 15.92 12.92 14.39
N LEU A 122 15.12 12.27 15.23
CA LEU A 122 14.65 12.81 16.51
C LEU A 122 15.67 12.58 17.63
N GLN A 123 16.31 11.41 17.62
CA GLN A 123 17.36 11.03 18.56
C GLN A 123 18.40 10.20 17.81
N ALA A 124 19.65 10.68 17.81
CA ALA A 124 20.76 9.94 17.24
C ALA A 124 21.03 8.69 18.11
N GLY A 125 21.27 7.56 17.44
CA GLY A 125 21.65 6.29 18.06
C GLY A 125 22.82 5.65 17.32
N ASP A 126 23.19 4.45 17.74
CA ASP A 126 24.19 3.62 17.07
C ASP A 126 23.47 2.48 16.32
N PRO A 127 23.13 2.66 15.02
CA PRO A 127 22.36 1.67 14.28
C PRO A 127 23.19 0.41 14.05
N THR A 128 22.61 -0.74 14.40
CA THR A 128 23.20 -2.03 14.04
C THR A 128 22.97 -2.32 12.56
N ASP A 129 24.03 -2.59 11.80
CA ASP A 129 23.90 -3.02 10.41
C ASP A 129 22.97 -4.24 10.33
N ARG A 130 21.94 -4.16 9.46
CA ARG A 130 20.92 -5.21 9.27
C ARG A 130 20.17 -5.60 10.56
N GLY A 131 20.12 -4.70 11.54
CA GLY A 131 19.37 -4.91 12.78
C GLY A 131 17.85 -4.82 12.59
N PRO A 132 17.03 -5.33 13.53
CA PRO A 132 15.58 -5.17 13.47
C PRO A 132 15.16 -3.69 13.41
N VAL A 133 14.15 -3.40 12.59
CA VAL A 133 13.56 -2.05 12.49
C VAL A 133 12.14 -2.10 13.05
N ALA A 134 11.82 -1.24 14.00
CA ALA A 134 10.45 -1.08 14.48
C ALA A 134 9.75 0.10 13.80
N LEU A 135 8.46 -0.05 13.53
CA LEU A 135 7.59 1.00 13.03
C LEU A 135 6.49 1.26 14.03
N ILE A 136 6.24 2.55 14.25
CA ILE A 136 5.11 3.02 15.03
C ILE A 136 4.58 4.30 14.38
N GLY A 137 3.26 4.41 14.29
CA GLY A 137 2.64 5.63 13.79
C GLY A 137 1.30 5.86 14.48
N ALA A 138 1.17 7.06 15.04
CA ALA A 138 -0.05 7.51 15.69
C ALA A 138 -0.92 8.26 14.66
N GLY A 139 -2.15 7.78 14.47
CA GLY A 139 -3.19 8.41 13.66
C GLY A 139 -4.54 8.30 14.38
N THR A 140 -5.59 7.88 13.67
CA THR A 140 -6.87 7.53 14.33
C THR A 140 -6.71 6.35 15.30
N GLY A 141 -5.75 5.47 15.04
CA GLY A 141 -5.29 4.44 15.97
C GLY A 141 -3.76 4.46 16.11
N LEU A 142 -3.21 3.42 16.73
CA LEU A 142 -1.77 3.21 16.85
C LEU A 142 -1.36 2.00 16.02
N GLY A 143 -0.84 2.25 14.82
CA GLY A 143 -0.32 1.17 14.00
C GLY A 143 1.13 0.86 14.34
N GLN A 144 1.49 -0.40 14.20
CA GLN A 144 2.77 -0.97 14.60
C GLN A 144 3.17 -2.04 13.60
N GLY A 145 4.47 -2.17 13.37
CA GLY A 145 5.05 -3.21 12.53
C GLY A 145 6.54 -3.33 12.78
N TYR A 146 7.17 -4.32 12.17
CA TYR A 146 8.62 -4.46 12.27
C TYR A 146 9.21 -5.12 11.02
N LEU A 147 10.50 -4.87 10.79
CA LEU A 147 11.26 -5.49 9.72
C LEU A 147 12.40 -6.29 10.29
N LEU A 148 12.63 -7.47 9.72
CA LEU A 148 13.74 -8.37 10.05
C LEU A 148 14.56 -8.66 8.80
N TRP A 149 15.89 -8.65 8.94
CA TRP A 149 16.79 -9.05 7.86
C TRP A 149 16.76 -10.58 7.67
N ASP A 150 16.48 -11.04 6.46
CA ASP A 150 16.36 -12.47 6.12
C ASP A 150 17.61 -13.08 5.44
N GLY A 151 18.68 -12.28 5.29
CA GLY A 151 19.88 -12.66 4.55
C GLY A 151 19.98 -12.00 3.18
N THR A 152 18.85 -11.66 2.56
CA THR A 152 18.77 -11.06 1.22
C THR A 152 18.13 -9.68 1.21
N GLY A 153 17.27 -9.40 2.18
CA GLY A 153 16.62 -8.12 2.37
C GLY A 153 15.84 -8.08 3.68
N TYR A 154 15.10 -6.99 3.88
CA TYR A 154 14.19 -6.89 5.00
C TYR A 154 12.82 -7.46 4.67
N ALA A 155 12.37 -8.43 5.46
CA ALA A 155 10.99 -8.91 5.48
C ALA A 155 10.14 -8.02 6.38
N VAL A 156 8.96 -7.60 5.90
CA VAL A 156 8.02 -6.73 6.63
C VAL A 156 6.92 -7.59 7.29
N HIS A 157 6.74 -7.37 8.59
CA HIS A 157 5.80 -8.05 9.46
C HIS A 157 4.80 -7.07 10.10
#